data_AF-A0A067D2T7-F1
#
_entry.id   AF-A0A067D2T7-F1
#
_cell.length_a   1.000
_cell.length_b   1.000
_cell.length_c   1.000
_cell.angle_alpha   90.00
_cell.angle_beta   90.00
_cell.angle_gamma   90.00
#
_symmetry.space_group_name_H-M   'P 1'
#
loop_
_entity.id
_entity.type
_entity.pdbx_description
1 polymer ?
#
loop_
_entity_poly.entity_id
_entity_poly.type
_entity_poly.pdbx_seq_one_letter_code
_entity_poly.pdbx_strand_id
1 'polypeptide(L)'
;KTQSEYETRLNIVVDCIRFPLNQGLAFRGHDESDGSSNRGNFLELLHFLADHNEDIHAVTFKNTPLNLQMTSTKIQKDIVSCVATETTNVIIREMDGALFY
;
A
#
# COMPACT_ATOMS: atom_id res chain seq x y z
N LYS A 1 -20.93 2.46 0.98
CA LYS A 1 -19.73 1.60 1.09
C LYS A 1 -19.82 0.83 2.38
N THR A 2 -19.70 -0.48 2.30
CA THR A 2 -19.71 -1.35 3.47
C THR A 2 -18.33 -1.34 4.14
N GLN A 3 -18.28 -1.57 5.46
CA GLN A 3 -17.01 -1.63 6.21
C GLN A 3 -16.05 -2.68 5.61
N SER A 4 -16.59 -3.81 5.14
CA SER A 4 -15.84 -4.89 4.50
C SER A 4 -15.08 -4.47 3.23
N GLU A 5 -15.70 -3.65 2.36
CA GLU A 5 -15.03 -3.12 1.16
C GLU A 5 -13.85 -2.20 1.48
N TYR A 6 -13.93 -1.48 2.61
CA TYR A 6 -12.86 -0.61 3.08
C TYR A 6 -11.68 -1.44 3.63
N GLU A 7 -11.96 -2.43 4.48
CA GLU A 7 -10.95 -3.32 5.04
C GLU A 7 -10.21 -4.12 3.95
N THR A 8 -10.96 -4.67 3.00
CA THR A 8 -10.40 -5.40 1.84
C THR A 8 -9.40 -4.53 1.10
N ARG A 9 -9.76 -3.28 0.83
CA ARG A 9 -8.88 -2.34 0.12
C ARG A 9 -7.67 -1.91 0.91
N LEU A 10 -7.85 -1.67 2.21
CA LEU A 10 -6.73 -1.34 3.07
C LEU A 10 -5.71 -2.48 3.08
N ASN A 11 -6.16 -3.73 3.15
CA ASN A 11 -5.29 -4.90 3.06
C ASN A 11 -4.55 -4.96 1.71
N ILE A 12 -5.24 -4.78 0.60
CA ILE A 12 -4.61 -4.76 -0.74
C ILE A 12 -3.53 -3.67 -0.84
N VAL A 13 -3.83 -2.46 -0.34
CA VAL A 13 -2.85 -1.36 -0.32
C VAL A 13 -1.65 -1.70 0.57
N VAL A 14 -1.89 -2.27 1.74
CA VAL A 14 -0.81 -2.72 2.66
C VAL A 14 0.07 -3.78 1.99
N ASP A 15 -0.52 -4.74 1.27
CA ASP A 15 0.24 -5.77 0.56
C ASP A 15 1.07 -5.18 -0.58
N CYS A 16 0.50 -4.23 -1.34
CA CYS A 16 1.23 -3.49 -2.37
C CYS A 16 2.36 -2.61 -1.83
N ILE A 17 2.34 -2.30 -0.52
CA ILE A 17 3.43 -1.58 0.18
C ILE A 17 4.47 -2.56 0.71
N ARG A 18 4.03 -3.65 1.34
CA ARG A 18 4.92 -4.67 1.93
C ARG A 18 5.80 -5.33 0.89
N PHE A 19 5.27 -5.63 -0.30
CA PHE A 19 6.03 -6.34 -1.32
C PHE A 19 7.28 -5.55 -1.79
N PRO A 20 7.17 -4.28 -2.25
CA PRO A 20 8.36 -3.49 -2.60
C PRO A 20 9.30 -3.28 -1.42
N LEU A 21 8.77 -3.04 -0.21
CA LEU A 21 9.60 -2.84 0.99
C LEU A 21 10.46 -4.06 1.30
N ASN A 22 9.87 -5.26 1.28
CA ASN A 22 10.59 -6.51 1.55
C ASN A 22 11.67 -6.82 0.51
N GLN A 23 11.51 -6.32 -0.71
CA GLN A 23 12.45 -6.51 -1.82
C GLN A 23 13.46 -5.36 -1.96
N GLY A 24 13.33 -4.28 -1.17
CA GLY A 24 14.15 -3.07 -1.32
C GLY A 24 13.89 -2.31 -2.62
N LEU A 25 12.70 -2.46 -3.21
CA LEU A 25 12.32 -1.81 -4.45
C LEU A 25 11.82 -0.38 -4.22
N ALA A 26 12.07 0.50 -5.20
CA ALA A 26 11.53 1.84 -5.16
C ALA A 26 9.99 1.79 -5.14
N PHE A 27 9.38 2.46 -4.16
CA PHE A 27 7.92 2.45 -4.02
C PHE A 27 7.23 3.21 -5.17
N ARG A 28 7.81 4.34 -5.58
CA ARG A 28 7.24 5.29 -6.55
C ARG A 28 7.95 5.33 -7.88
N GLY A 29 7.19 5.70 -8.90
CA GLY A 29 7.70 6.10 -10.19
C GLY A 29 8.13 7.57 -10.19
N HIS A 30 8.94 7.94 -11.18
CA HIS A 30 9.23 9.35 -11.45
C HIS A 30 7.99 10.09 -11.96
N ASP A 31 7.21 9.41 -12.81
CA ASP A 31 5.95 9.90 -13.36
C ASP A 31 4.85 8.88 -13.08
N GLU A 32 3.90 9.25 -12.21
CA GLU A 32 2.74 8.43 -11.83
C GLU A 32 1.47 8.80 -12.63
N SER A 33 1.60 9.63 -13.68
CA SER A 33 0.48 10.00 -14.53
C SER A 33 -0.05 8.82 -15.36
N ASP A 34 -1.32 8.88 -15.77
CA ASP A 34 -1.97 7.82 -16.56
C ASP A 34 -1.28 7.56 -17.92
N GLY A 35 -0.51 8.51 -18.44
CA GLY A 35 0.25 8.38 -19.69
C GLY A 35 1.65 7.79 -19.52
N SER A 36 2.10 7.56 -18.28
CA SER A 36 3.43 7.02 -18.00
C SER A 36 3.51 5.54 -18.37
N SER A 37 4.67 5.15 -18.92
CA SER A 37 4.98 3.74 -19.21
C SER A 37 5.33 2.94 -17.96
N ASN A 38 5.67 3.61 -16.87
CA ASN A 38 5.95 3.00 -15.57
C ASN A 38 5.57 3.97 -14.46
N ARG A 39 4.42 3.71 -13.82
CA ARG A 39 3.90 4.55 -12.73
C ARG A 39 4.47 4.19 -11.36
N GLY A 40 5.49 3.34 -11.31
CA GLY A 40 6.12 2.87 -10.08
C GLY A 40 5.55 1.56 -9.56
N ASN A 41 6.36 0.86 -8.77
CA ASN A 41 6.06 -0.51 -8.33
C ASN A 41 4.74 -0.62 -7.56
N PHE A 42 4.38 0.38 -6.75
CA PHE A 42 3.10 0.36 -6.03
C PHE A 42 1.89 0.38 -6.97
N LEU A 43 1.84 1.35 -7.89
CA LEU A 43 0.70 1.51 -8.79
C LEU A 43 0.61 0.36 -9.79
N GLU A 44 1.74 -0.08 -10.34
CA GLU A 44 1.78 -1.19 -11.28
C GLU A 44 1.38 -2.51 -10.61
N LEU A 45 1.79 -2.76 -9.36
CA LEU A 45 1.37 -3.96 -8.61
C LEU A 45 -0.12 -3.92 -8.25
N LEU A 46 -0.64 -2.74 -7.87
CA LEU A 46 -2.06 -2.56 -7.61
C LEU A 46 -2.91 -2.79 -8.87
N HIS A 47 -2.42 -2.30 -10.02
CA HIS A 47 -3.04 -2.55 -11.32
C HIS A 47 -3.02 -4.03 -11.68
N PHE A 48 -1.85 -4.68 -11.55
CA PHE A 48 -1.69 -6.10 -11.77
C PHE A 48 -2.69 -6.92 -10.94
N LEU A 49 -2.84 -6.64 -9.64
CA LEU A 49 -3.79 -7.36 -8.79
C LEU A 49 -5.25 -7.14 -9.21
N ALA A 50 -5.62 -5.93 -9.62
CA ALA A 50 -6.97 -5.64 -10.09
C ALA A 50 -7.27 -6.28 -11.46
N ASP A 51 -6.28 -6.42 -12.33
CA ASP A 51 -6.47 -7.07 -13.63
C ASP A 51 -6.64 -8.59 -13.51
N HIS A 52 -6.16 -9.18 -12.41
CA HIS A 52 -6.18 -10.63 -12.19
C HIS A 52 -7.20 -11.08 -11.14
N ASN A 53 -7.94 -10.16 -10.50
CA ASN A 53 -8.92 -10.49 -9.49
C ASN A 53 -10.11 -9.52 -9.55
N GLU A 54 -11.28 -10.04 -9.92
CA GLU A 54 -12.51 -9.26 -10.09
C GLU A 54 -12.99 -8.61 -8.79
N ASP A 55 -12.81 -9.25 -7.63
CA ASP A 55 -13.17 -8.67 -6.33
C ASP A 55 -12.29 -7.46 -6.01
N ILE A 56 -10.99 -7.56 -6.29
CA ILE A 56 -10.03 -6.45 -6.17
C ILE A 56 -10.40 -5.35 -7.16
N HIS A 57 -10.74 -5.70 -8.40
CA HIS A 57 -11.16 -4.75 -9.43
C HIS A 57 -12.40 -3.95 -9.01
N ALA A 58 -13.39 -4.62 -8.42
CA ALA A 58 -14.62 -4.00 -7.94
C ALA A 58 -14.37 -2.96 -6.85
N VAL A 59 -13.35 -3.18 -6.00
CA VAL A 59 -13.03 -2.28 -4.88
C VAL A 59 -11.91 -1.29 -5.15
N THR A 60 -11.28 -1.29 -6.33
CA THR A 60 -10.10 -0.45 -6.63
C THR A 60 -10.39 0.50 -7.82
N PHE A 61 -9.54 1.51 -8.04
CA PHE A 61 -9.60 2.42 -9.20
C PHE A 61 -10.92 3.17 -9.42
N LYS A 62 -11.48 3.13 -10.65
CA LYS A 62 -12.62 3.95 -11.11
C LYS A 62 -13.94 3.61 -10.41
N ASN A 63 -14.04 2.43 -9.80
CA ASN A 63 -15.21 2.00 -9.01
C ASN A 63 -15.22 2.63 -7.61
N THR A 64 -14.25 3.49 -7.33
CA THR A 64 -13.98 4.04 -6.01
C THR A 64 -13.93 5.57 -6.05
N PRO A 65 -14.58 6.25 -5.08
CA PRO A 65 -14.39 7.68 -4.85
C PRO A 65 -12.91 8.04 -4.71
N LEU A 66 -12.46 9.12 -5.35
CA LEU A 66 -11.05 9.52 -5.43
C LEU A 66 -10.32 9.51 -4.07
N ASN A 67 -11.01 9.97 -3.01
CA ASN A 67 -10.50 10.01 -1.64
C ASN A 67 -10.23 8.63 -1.02
N LEU A 68 -10.81 7.57 -1.58
CA LEU A 68 -10.71 6.19 -1.13
C LEU A 68 -9.84 5.32 -2.05
N GLN A 69 -9.25 5.88 -3.11
CA GLN A 69 -8.28 5.15 -3.94
C GLN A 69 -6.98 4.91 -3.18
N MET A 70 -6.68 5.74 -2.16
CA MET A 70 -5.45 5.69 -1.36
C MET A 70 -4.15 5.81 -2.18
N THR A 71 -4.26 6.11 -3.47
CA THR A 71 -3.17 6.29 -4.42
C THR A 71 -2.60 7.70 -4.42
N SER A 72 -3.27 8.68 -3.79
CA SER A 72 -2.78 10.06 -3.78
C SER A 72 -1.41 10.17 -3.11
N THR A 73 -0.63 11.14 -3.55
CA THR A 73 0.73 11.31 -3.03
C THR A 73 0.76 11.48 -1.51
N LYS A 74 -0.19 12.22 -0.95
CA LYS A 74 -0.29 12.48 0.49
C LYS A 74 -0.62 11.19 1.26
N ILE A 75 -1.66 10.47 0.84
CA ILE A 75 -2.10 9.24 1.52
C ILE A 75 -0.99 8.18 1.50
N GLN A 76 -0.34 7.96 0.37
CA GLN A 76 0.77 7.02 0.30
C GLN A 76 1.92 7.37 1.27
N LYS A 77 2.26 8.67 1.41
CA LYS A 77 3.29 9.10 2.38
C LYS A 77 2.83 8.87 3.82
N ASP A 78 1.57 9.16 4.12
CA ASP A 78 1.00 8.92 5.45
C ASP A 78 1.05 7.41 5.79
N ILE A 79 0.67 6.54 4.85
CA ILE A 79 0.72 5.09 5.05
C ILE A 79 2.17 4.61 5.24
N VAL A 80 3.12 5.06 4.41
CA VAL A 80 4.54 4.71 4.55
C VAL A 80 5.08 5.16 5.91
N SER A 81 4.71 6.36 6.38
CA SER A 81 5.10 6.85 7.70
C SER A 81 4.53 5.99 8.83
N CYS A 82 3.25 5.60 8.73
CA CYS A 82 2.61 4.71 9.70
C CYS A 82 3.30 3.34 9.73
N VAL A 83 3.56 2.74 8.56
CA VAL A 83 4.25 1.45 8.45
C VAL A 83 5.65 1.52 9.04
N ALA A 84 6.42 2.57 8.75
CA ALA A 84 7.75 2.76 9.33
C ALA A 84 7.70 2.90 10.86
N THR A 85 6.72 3.65 11.38
CA THR A 85 6.52 3.86 12.82
C THR A 85 6.17 2.55 13.52
N GLU A 86 5.18 1.81 13.01
CA GLU A 86 4.76 0.52 13.59
C GLU A 86 5.87 -0.53 13.51
N THR A 87 6.59 -0.60 12.39
CA THR A 87 7.74 -1.52 12.24
C THR A 87 8.83 -1.20 13.27
N THR A 88 9.15 0.08 13.45
CA THR A 88 10.13 0.53 14.45
C THR A 88 9.67 0.19 15.88
N ASN A 89 8.39 0.43 16.20
CA ASN A 89 7.83 0.11 17.50
C ASN A 89 7.88 -1.39 17.81
N VAL A 90 7.61 -2.25 16.82
CA VAL A 90 7.73 -3.71 16.98
C VAL A 90 9.17 -4.10 17.28
N ILE A 91 10.15 -3.58 16.51
CA ILE A 91 11.58 -3.86 16.74
C ILE A 91 12.01 -3.41 18.14
N ILE A 92 11.64 -2.20 18.57
CA ILE A 92 11.98 -1.68 19.91
C ILE A 92 11.40 -2.59 21.00
N ARG A 93 10.14 -3.03 20.86
CA ARG A 93 9.48 -3.91 21.83
C ARG A 93 10.13 -5.29 21.89
N GLU A 94 10.56 -5.83 20.75
CA GLU A 94 11.30 -7.10 20.69
C GLU A 94 12.65 -6.98 21.40
N MET A 95 13.37 -5.87 21.20
CA MET A 95 14.65 -5.61 21.88
C MET A 95 14.46 -5.41 23.39
N ASP A 96 13.45 -4.63 23.81
CA ASP A 96 13.15 -4.38 25.22
C ASP A 96 12.75 -5.68 25.93
N GLY A 97 11.94 -6.54 25.29
CA GLY A 97 11.62 -7.87 25.81
C GLY A 97 12.80 -8.84 25.85
N ALA A 98 13.78 -8.68 24.95
CA ALA A 98 14.99 -9.51 24.91
C ALA A 98 16.07 -9.10 25.93
N LEU A 99 16.01 -7.88 26.47
CA LEU A 99 16.98 -7.35 27.45
C LEU A 99 16.72 -7.79 28.91
N PHE A 100 15.64 -8.53 29.18
CA PHE A 100 15.26 -8.96 30.53
C PHE A 100 15.26 -10.49 30.74
N TYR A 101 16.07 -11.23 29.97
CA TYR A 101 16.39 -12.65 30.23
C TYR A 101 17.88 -12.87 30.47
#